data_AF-A0A2U1R2Q7-F1
#
_entry.id   AF-A0A2U1R2Q7-F1
#
_cell.length_a   1.000
_cell.length_b   1.000
_cell.length_c   1.000
_cell.angle_alpha   90.00
_cell.angle_beta   90.00
_cell.angle_gamma   90.00
#
_symmetry.space_group_name_H-M   'P 1'
#
loop_
_entity.id
_entity.type
_entity.pdbx_description
1 polymer ?
#
loop_
_entity_poly.entity_id
_entity_poly.type
_entity_poly.pdbx_seq_one_letter_code
_entity_poly.pdbx_strand_id
1 'polypeptide(L)'
;MSYTVFLDNKKIGISDLEKSDAPMGVVFGKINFTDINLNYIFFSNYCKINSIKTEEDSKAKFISTQTIPTLKVYNSKEVEIKGIGCYITGMDSEQFEINIIGIPYPFYEEEFPQHVNQYRESAK
;
A
#
# COMPACT_ATOMS: atom_id res chain seq x y z
N MET A 1 6.50 -12.87 -2.29
CA MET A 1 5.94 -13.13 -0.94
C MET A 1 4.67 -12.32 -0.85
N SER A 2 3.61 -12.85 -0.23
CA SER A 2 2.33 -12.13 -0.12
C SER A 2 2.17 -11.54 1.28
N TYR A 3 1.69 -10.30 1.34
CA TYR A 3 1.47 -9.52 2.54
C TYR A 3 -0.02 -9.32 2.75
N THR A 4 -0.46 -9.37 4.00
CA THR A 4 -1.87 -9.18 4.36
C THR A 4 -2.15 -7.71 4.66
N VAL A 5 -3.20 -7.17 4.05
CA VAL A 5 -3.58 -5.77 4.19
C VAL A 5 -4.80 -5.67 5.09
N PHE A 6 -4.73 -4.81 6.10
CA PHE A 6 -5.76 -4.55 7.08
C PHE A 6 -6.15 -3.08 7.09
N LEU A 7 -7.44 -2.81 7.24
CA LEU A 7 -7.99 -1.48 7.52
C LEU A 7 -8.87 -1.61 8.77
N ASP A 8 -8.61 -0.81 9.80
CA ASP A 8 -9.29 -0.88 11.10
C ASP A 8 -9.30 -2.30 11.70
N ASN A 9 -8.15 -2.98 11.67
CA ASN A 9 -7.99 -4.37 12.12
C ASN A 9 -8.85 -5.40 11.37
N LYS A 10 -9.52 -5.01 10.28
CA LYS A 10 -10.22 -5.93 9.38
C LYS A 10 -9.34 -6.21 8.16
N LYS A 11 -9.11 -7.49 7.85
CA LYS A 11 -8.43 -7.88 6.62
C LYS A 11 -9.24 -7.42 5.42
N ILE A 12 -8.62 -6.65 4.52
CA ILE A 12 -9.25 -6.16 3.30
C ILE A 12 -8.68 -6.83 2.04
N GLY A 13 -7.49 -7.43 2.12
CA GLY A 13 -6.84 -7.99 0.94
C GLY A 13 -5.45 -8.55 1.18
N ILE A 14 -4.79 -8.86 0.09
CA ILE A 14 -3.36 -9.20 0.05
C ILE A 14 -2.66 -8.40 -1.06
N SER A 15 -1.37 -8.14 -0.90
CA SER A 15 -0.51 -7.56 -1.93
C SER A 15 0.83 -8.27 -1.94
N ASP A 16 1.44 -8.43 -3.11
CA ASP A 16 2.78 -9.00 -3.21
C ASP A 16 3.89 -7.93 -3.05
N LEU A 17 3.50 -6.64 -2.99
CA LEU A 17 4.41 -5.49 -2.90
C LEU A 17 5.52 -5.59 -3.96
N GLU A 18 5.12 -5.85 -5.20
CA GLU A 18 5.98 -6.24 -6.30
C GLU A 18 6.81 -5.10 -6.91
N LYS A 19 6.52 -3.84 -6.54
CA LYS A 19 7.23 -2.64 -7.02
C LYS A 19 7.90 -1.91 -5.85
N SER A 20 8.92 -1.11 -6.15
CA SER A 20 9.71 -0.42 -5.12
C SER A 20 10.47 0.81 -5.61
N ASP A 21 10.81 1.68 -4.68
CA ASP A 21 11.94 2.61 -4.75
C ASP A 21 12.83 2.33 -3.52
N ALA A 22 13.86 1.50 -3.71
CA ALA A 22 14.68 0.97 -2.63
C ALA A 22 15.42 2.06 -1.85
N PRO A 23 16.15 3.01 -2.48
CA PRO A 23 16.80 4.11 -1.76
C PRO A 23 15.89 4.90 -0.82
N MET A 24 14.61 5.02 -1.16
CA MET A 24 13.61 5.76 -0.37
C MET A 24 12.86 4.88 0.65
N GLY A 25 13.18 3.59 0.74
CA GLY A 25 12.47 2.65 1.61
C GLY A 25 11.00 2.49 1.19
N VAL A 26 10.71 2.52 -0.11
CA VAL A 26 9.34 2.47 -0.64
C VAL A 26 9.07 1.10 -1.24
N VAL A 27 7.88 0.56 -0.94
CA VAL A 27 7.29 -0.58 -1.64
C VAL A 27 5.83 -0.30 -1.93
N PHE A 28 5.37 -0.81 -3.07
CA PHE A 28 3.98 -0.69 -3.47
C PHE A 28 3.59 -1.84 -4.38
N GLY A 29 2.30 -2.08 -4.49
CA GLY A 29 1.81 -3.17 -5.30
C GLY A 29 0.30 -3.23 -5.33
N LYS A 30 -0.23 -3.99 -6.28
CA LYS A 30 -1.67 -4.22 -6.40
C LYS A 30 -2.24 -4.81 -5.12
N ILE A 31 -3.43 -4.36 -4.72
CA ILE A 31 -4.22 -5.02 -3.68
C ILE A 31 -5.22 -5.98 -4.34
N ASN A 32 -5.13 -7.25 -4.00
CA ASN A 32 -6.15 -8.25 -4.29
C ASN A 32 -7.12 -8.27 -3.11
N PHE A 33 -8.23 -7.55 -3.27
CA PHE A 33 -9.24 -7.39 -2.22
C PHE A 33 -9.99 -8.69 -1.92
N THR A 34 -10.39 -8.87 -0.67
CA THR A 34 -11.26 -9.99 -0.24
C THR A 34 -12.74 -9.75 -0.57
N ASP A 35 -13.12 -8.50 -0.87
CA ASP A 35 -14.50 -8.08 -1.10
C ASP A 35 -14.55 -7.12 -2.31
N ILE A 36 -15.49 -7.35 -3.22
CA ILE A 36 -15.71 -6.52 -4.42
C ILE A 36 -16.24 -5.12 -4.09
N ASN A 37 -16.78 -4.91 -2.89
CA ASN A 37 -17.29 -3.61 -2.45
C ASN A 37 -16.16 -2.63 -2.06
N LEU A 38 -14.91 -3.08 -2.03
CA LEU A 38 -13.73 -2.24 -1.75
C LEU A 38 -13.33 -1.46 -3.01
N ASN A 39 -14.17 -0.49 -3.38
CA ASN A 39 -14.06 0.35 -4.57
C ASN A 39 -13.90 1.83 -4.20
N TYR A 40 -13.86 2.71 -5.21
CA TYR A 40 -13.75 4.15 -5.06
C TYR A 40 -14.77 4.74 -4.08
N ILE A 41 -16.03 4.32 -4.16
CA ILE A 41 -17.10 4.84 -3.29
C ILE A 41 -16.81 4.48 -1.83
N PHE A 42 -16.37 3.24 -1.58
CA PHE A 42 -15.99 2.80 -0.24
C PHE A 42 -14.84 3.66 0.31
N PHE A 43 -13.73 3.79 -0.42
CA PHE A 43 -12.56 4.55 0.06
C PHE A 43 -12.84 6.05 0.20
N SER A 44 -13.59 6.66 -0.73
CA SER A 44 -13.98 8.07 -0.64
C SER A 44 -14.84 8.33 0.60
N ASN A 45 -15.86 7.49 0.85
CA ASN A 45 -16.70 7.60 2.04
C ASN A 45 -15.91 7.36 3.33
N TYR A 46 -15.06 6.34 3.33
CA TYR A 46 -14.18 6.02 4.45
C TYR A 46 -13.29 7.21 4.83
N CYS A 47 -12.62 7.81 3.84
CA CYS A 47 -11.73 8.94 4.07
C CYS A 47 -12.49 10.18 4.56
N LYS A 48 -13.68 10.46 4.02
CA LYS A 48 -14.54 11.57 4.49
C LYS A 48 -14.95 11.40 5.95
N ILE A 49 -15.39 10.21 6.35
CA ILE A 49 -15.79 9.91 7.74
C ILE A 49 -14.61 10.08 8.69
N ASN A 50 -13.42 9.63 8.28
CA ASN A 50 -12.22 9.64 9.11
C ASN A 50 -11.34 10.90 8.94
N SER A 51 -11.85 11.93 8.26
CA SER A 51 -11.11 13.19 7.99
C SER A 51 -9.73 13.00 7.34
N ILE A 52 -9.60 12.00 6.48
CA ILE A 52 -8.39 11.72 5.70
C ILE A 52 -8.47 12.52 4.41
N LYS A 53 -7.42 13.30 4.13
CA LYS A 53 -7.33 14.09 2.90
C LYS A 53 -7.11 13.17 1.70
N THR A 54 -7.70 13.55 0.58
CA THR A 54 -7.67 12.78 -0.66
C THR A 54 -7.52 13.70 -1.87
N GLU A 55 -6.92 13.18 -2.92
CA GLU A 55 -7.00 13.70 -4.28
C GLU A 55 -7.95 12.77 -5.06
N GLU A 56 -9.08 13.29 -5.50
CA GLU A 56 -10.16 12.49 -6.12
C GLU A 56 -10.56 13.06 -7.47
N ASP A 57 -10.85 12.15 -8.41
CA ASP A 57 -11.63 12.45 -9.61
C ASP A 57 -12.83 11.51 -9.65
N SER A 58 -14.02 12.06 -9.36
CA SER A 58 -15.26 11.28 -9.29
C SER A 58 -15.75 10.77 -10.64
N LYS A 59 -15.37 11.40 -11.76
CA LYS A 59 -15.72 10.92 -13.11
C LYS A 59 -14.88 9.71 -13.47
N ALA A 60 -13.57 9.78 -13.20
CA ALA A 60 -12.66 8.66 -13.39
C ALA A 60 -12.80 7.60 -12.30
N LYS A 61 -13.51 7.90 -11.20
CA LYS A 61 -13.55 7.10 -9.97
C LYS A 61 -12.15 6.80 -9.45
N PHE A 62 -11.29 7.82 -9.52
CA PHE A 62 -9.91 7.78 -9.03
C PHE A 62 -9.84 8.38 -7.63
N ILE A 63 -9.02 7.78 -6.79
CA ILE A 63 -8.70 8.28 -5.46
C ILE A 63 -7.24 8.00 -5.14
N SER A 64 -6.55 9.02 -4.65
CA SER A 64 -5.27 8.91 -3.96
C SER A 64 -5.44 9.46 -2.55
N THR A 65 -5.14 8.65 -1.55
CA THR A 65 -5.32 8.99 -0.14
C THR A 65 -4.02 9.53 0.46
N GLN A 66 -4.11 10.41 1.46
CA GLN A 66 -2.99 10.60 2.38
C GLN A 66 -2.82 9.37 3.28
N THR A 67 -1.76 9.35 4.10
CA THR A 67 -1.51 8.28 5.07
C THR A 67 -2.77 7.96 5.87
N ILE A 68 -3.18 6.68 5.85
CA ILE A 68 -4.29 6.15 6.63
C ILE A 68 -3.69 5.46 7.87
N PRO A 69 -3.81 6.01 9.09
CA PRO A 69 -3.11 5.49 10.27
C PRO A 69 -3.50 4.05 10.67
N THR A 70 -4.72 3.62 10.31
CA THR A 70 -5.24 2.29 10.61
C THR A 70 -5.06 1.30 9.46
N LEU A 71 -4.46 1.74 8.35
CA LEU A 71 -4.11 0.88 7.22
C LEU A 71 -2.75 0.25 7.48
N LYS A 72 -2.75 -1.06 7.67
CA LYS A 72 -1.58 -1.83 8.08
C LYS A 72 -1.33 -2.98 7.15
N VAL A 73 -0.05 -3.32 7.00
CA VAL A 73 0.40 -4.43 6.16
C VAL A 73 1.28 -5.34 6.99
N TYR A 74 1.01 -6.64 6.94
CA TYR A 74 1.76 -7.64 7.71
C TYR A 74 2.32 -8.72 6.79
N ASN A 75 3.55 -9.16 7.08
CA ASN A 75 4.13 -10.33 6.43
C ASN A 75 3.56 -11.64 7.00
N SER A 76 4.04 -12.77 6.48
CA SER A 76 3.62 -14.11 6.89
C SER A 76 3.97 -14.48 8.34
N LYS A 77 4.85 -13.69 8.99
CA LYS A 77 5.25 -13.85 10.40
C LYS A 77 4.50 -12.89 11.32
N GLU A 78 3.45 -12.24 10.82
CA GLU A 78 2.64 -11.25 11.55
C GLU A 78 3.45 -10.01 11.99
N VAL A 79 4.57 -9.73 11.31
CA VAL A 79 5.35 -8.50 11.53
C VAL A 79 4.77 -7.40 10.64
N GLU A 80 4.46 -6.25 11.26
CA GLU A 80 3.97 -5.08 10.54
C GLU A 80 5.09 -4.47 9.68
N ILE A 81 4.81 -4.26 8.40
CA ILE A 81 5.69 -3.54 7.47
C ILE A 81 5.53 -2.05 7.74
N LYS A 82 6.28 -1.55 8.73
CA LYS A 82 6.14 -0.18 9.22
C LYS A 82 6.99 0.80 8.40
N GLY A 83 6.32 1.77 7.78
CA GLY A 83 6.95 2.95 7.16
C GLY A 83 6.57 4.25 7.86
N ILE A 84 7.00 5.37 7.29
CA ILE A 84 6.55 6.73 7.65
C ILE A 84 5.09 6.95 7.26
N GLY A 85 4.65 6.34 6.15
CA GLY A 85 3.28 6.44 5.65
C GLY A 85 2.82 5.18 4.94
N CYS A 86 1.51 4.96 4.97
CA CYS A 86 0.81 3.86 4.33
C CYS A 86 -0.50 4.39 3.74
N TYR A 87 -0.68 4.28 2.42
CA TYR A 87 -1.84 4.87 1.74
C TYR A 87 -2.28 4.02 0.54
N ILE A 88 -3.51 4.28 0.07
CA ILE A 88 -4.10 3.66 -1.11
C ILE A 88 -4.20 4.68 -2.24
N THR A 89 -3.89 4.24 -3.46
CA THR A 89 -4.17 4.96 -4.70
C THR A 89 -4.78 4.01 -5.72
N GLY A 90 -5.67 4.50 -6.58
CA GLY A 90 -6.22 3.68 -7.65
C GLY A 90 -7.54 4.18 -8.19
N MET A 91 -8.10 3.40 -9.12
CA MET A 91 -9.39 3.67 -9.74
C MET A 91 -10.17 2.38 -10.02
N ASP A 92 -11.50 2.47 -10.03
CA ASP A 92 -12.39 1.32 -10.27
C ASP A 92 -12.15 0.63 -11.62
N SER A 93 -11.82 1.40 -12.66
CA SER A 93 -11.57 0.87 -14.01
C SER A 93 -10.21 0.18 -14.15
N GLU A 94 -9.32 0.37 -13.19
CA GLU A 94 -8.00 -0.24 -13.16
C GLU A 94 -7.84 -1.04 -11.86
N GLN A 95 -6.78 -0.78 -11.10
CA GLN A 95 -6.48 -1.46 -9.86
C GLN A 95 -6.18 -0.45 -8.76
N PHE A 96 -6.40 -0.90 -7.53
CA PHE A 96 -5.93 -0.19 -6.35
C PHE A 96 -4.57 -0.75 -5.94
N GLU A 97 -3.69 0.14 -5.52
CA GLU A 97 -2.37 -0.16 -5.02
C GLU A 97 -2.23 0.31 -3.57
N ILE A 98 -1.57 -0.52 -2.76
CA ILE A 98 -1.09 -0.16 -1.43
C ILE A 98 0.31 0.40 -1.57
N ASN A 99 0.59 1.51 -0.90
CA ASN A 99 1.89 2.18 -0.93
C ASN A 99 2.39 2.34 0.50
N ILE A 100 3.60 1.87 0.77
CA ILE A 100 4.28 2.05 2.06
C ILE A 100 5.58 2.81 1.78
N ILE A 101 5.76 3.95 2.43
CA ILE A 101 6.89 4.86 2.19
C ILE A 101 7.77 4.97 3.43
N GLY A 102 9.08 5.11 3.23
CA GLY A 102 10.03 5.35 4.32
C GLY A 102 10.15 4.20 5.31
N ILE A 103 10.10 2.95 4.83
CA ILE A 103 10.44 1.78 5.64
C ILE A 103 11.93 1.88 6.00
N PRO A 104 12.29 1.78 7.29
CA PRO A 104 13.66 2.02 7.72
C PRO A 104 14.61 0.87 7.35
N TYR A 105 15.86 1.22 7.09
CA TYR A 105 16.97 0.26 7.09
C TYR A 105 17.41 -0.03 8.53
N PRO A 106 17.86 -1.27 8.85
CA PRO A 106 18.15 -2.38 7.93
C PRO A 106 16.92 -3.22 7.53
N PHE A 107 15.77 -3.05 8.19
CA PHE A 107 14.58 -3.88 7.99
C PHE A 107 14.15 -3.96 6.51
N TYR A 108 14.19 -2.84 5.77
CA TYR A 108 13.87 -2.85 4.35
C TYR A 108 14.72 -3.85 3.54
N GLU A 109 16.04 -3.86 3.75
CA GLU A 109 16.94 -4.75 3.02
C GLU A 109 16.75 -6.21 3.39
N GLU A 110 16.45 -6.47 4.66
CA GLU A 110 16.20 -7.82 5.17
C GLU A 110 14.88 -8.41 4.65
N GLU A 111 13.82 -7.60 4.61
CA GLU A 111 12.47 -8.03 4.19
C GLU A 111 12.30 -8.02 2.66
N PHE A 112 12.96 -7.10 1.96
CA PHE A 112 12.86 -6.92 0.50
C PHE A 112 14.22 -7.01 -0.22
N PRO A 113 15.00 -8.09 -0.03
CA PRO A 113 16.32 -8.22 -0.64
C PRO A 113 16.27 -8.20 -2.17
N GLN A 114 15.18 -8.70 -2.78
CA GLN A 114 14.98 -8.66 -4.23
C GLN A 114 14.92 -7.22 -4.78
N HIS A 115 14.28 -6.30 -4.06
CA HIS A 115 14.13 -4.90 -4.47
C HIS A 115 15.46 -4.17 -4.37
N VAL A 116 16.22 -4.43 -3.30
CA VAL A 116 17.57 -3.88 -3.12
C VAL A 116 18.52 -4.41 -4.19
N ASN A 117 18.48 -5.70 -4.49
CA ASN A 117 19.33 -6.30 -5.53
C ASN A 117 19.00 -5.76 -6.91
N GLN A 118 17.72 -5.66 -7.26
CA GLN A 118 17.28 -5.10 -8.55
C GLN A 118 17.75 -3.65 -8.72
N TYR A 119 17.63 -2.81 -7.68
CA TYR A 119 18.15 -1.45 -7.73
C TYR A 119 19.67 -1.42 -7.95
N ARG A 120 20.43 -2.22 -7.17
CA ARG A 120 21.89 -2.30 -7.29
C ARG A 120 22.35 -2.79 -8.67
N GLU A 121 21.59 -3.68 -9.30
CA GLU A 121 21.87 -4.16 -10.66
C GLU A 121 21.57 -3.11 -11.72
N SER A 122 20.48 -2.35 -11.56
CA SER A 122 20.11 -1.26 -12.49
C SER A 122 21.03 -0.04 -12.41
N ALA A 123 21.74 0.13 -11.30
CA ALA A 123 22.68 1.22 -11.07
C ALA A 123 24.11 0.92 -11.55
N LYS A 124 24.35 -0.27 -12.11
CA LYS A 124 25.61 -0.66 -12.76
C LYS A 124 25.60 -0.27 -14.24
#